data_AF-A0A8B7E452-F1
#
_entry.id   AF-A0A8B7E452-F1
#
_cell.length_a   1.000
_cell.length_b   1.000
_cell.length_c   1.000
_cell.angle_alpha   90.00
_cell.angle_beta   90.00
_cell.angle_gamma   90.00
#
_symmetry.space_group_name_H-M   'P 1'
#
loop_
_entity.id
_entity.type
_entity.pdbx_description
1 polymer ?
#
loop_
_entity_poly.entity_id
_entity_poly.type
_entity_poly.pdbx_seq_one_letter_code
_entity_poly.pdbx_strand_id
1 'polypeptide(L)'
;MAELFLPFTNEIEIKEKFPLHLCVWNNNTIELDNLLKSKLYNHEAVDPHGRTPLLLAIALGHTDAVKILLNHKCDASATDKQGWNATQEAVGTGDPELLSLIIQHREHQQFTLKSGGITEILELLEEADDFYVEMKWEFLSWVPLVSRMCPSDSYKIWKSGASVRVDTTLAGFDHMSWQRGNKSFIFKGGGKSLHVFIL
;
A
#
# COMPACT_ATOMS: atom_id res chain seq x y z
N MET A 1 -6.20 -22.88 -22.58
CA MET A 1 -5.50 -23.53 -21.44
C MET A 1 -4.00 -23.68 -21.71
N ALA A 2 -3.60 -24.18 -22.89
CA ALA A 2 -2.20 -24.50 -23.21
C ALA A 2 -1.21 -23.32 -23.10
N GLU A 3 -1.58 -22.08 -23.45
CA GLU A 3 -0.64 -20.94 -23.39
C GLU A 3 -0.45 -20.35 -21.99
N LEU A 4 -1.43 -20.50 -21.10
CA LEU A 4 -1.45 -19.83 -19.79
C LEU A 4 -0.41 -20.37 -18.82
N PHE A 5 -0.14 -21.68 -18.93
CA PHE A 5 0.75 -22.41 -18.04
C PHE A 5 1.95 -22.99 -18.79
N LEU A 6 2.33 -22.45 -19.96
CA LEU A 6 3.57 -22.91 -20.61
C LEU A 6 4.75 -22.79 -19.64
N PRO A 7 5.57 -23.85 -19.47
CA PRO A 7 5.75 -24.99 -20.36
C PRO A 7 4.94 -26.27 -19.99
N PHE A 8 3.96 -26.21 -19.09
CA PHE A 8 3.20 -27.39 -18.66
C PHE A 8 2.22 -27.84 -19.75
N THR A 9 2.36 -29.07 -20.22
CA THR A 9 1.49 -29.68 -21.25
C THR A 9 0.45 -30.64 -20.67
N ASN A 10 0.58 -31.03 -19.40
CA ASN A 10 -0.31 -31.98 -18.74
C ASN A 10 -1.28 -31.27 -17.79
N GLU A 11 -2.59 -31.41 -18.04
CA GLU A 11 -3.64 -30.83 -17.19
C GLU A 11 -3.59 -31.32 -15.74
N ILE A 12 -3.15 -32.56 -15.52
CA ILE A 12 -3.02 -33.15 -14.17
C ILE A 12 -1.95 -32.42 -13.37
N GLU A 13 -0.80 -32.16 -14.00
CA GLU A 13 0.33 -31.45 -13.37
C GLU A 13 -0.03 -29.99 -13.05
N ILE A 14 -0.78 -29.33 -13.94
CA ILE A 14 -1.29 -27.97 -13.72
C ILE A 14 -2.26 -27.96 -12.54
N LYS A 15 -3.16 -28.93 -12.44
CA LYS A 15 -4.14 -29.01 -11.35
C LYS A 15 -3.47 -29.28 -10.00
N GLU A 16 -2.44 -30.13 -9.96
CA GLU A 16 -1.69 -30.40 -8.74
C GLU A 16 -0.87 -29.18 -8.29
N LYS A 17 -0.27 -28.46 -9.23
CA LYS A 17 0.68 -27.37 -8.93
C LYS A 17 0.00 -26.00 -8.75
N PHE A 18 -1.06 -25.72 -9.51
CA PHE A 18 -1.76 -24.44 -9.55
C PHE A 18 -3.30 -24.60 -9.45
N PRO A 19 -3.81 -25.28 -8.40
CA PRO A 19 -5.25 -25.55 -8.28
C PRO A 19 -6.09 -24.28 -8.19
N LEU A 20 -5.60 -23.25 -7.46
CA LEU A 20 -6.31 -21.98 -7.31
C LEU A 20 -6.38 -21.19 -8.62
N HIS A 21 -5.28 -21.12 -9.37
CA HIS A 21 -5.27 -20.47 -10.69
C HIS A 21 -6.17 -21.17 -11.69
N LEU A 22 -6.26 -22.50 -11.64
CA LEU A 22 -7.15 -23.27 -12.50
C LEU A 22 -8.63 -22.95 -12.20
N CYS A 23 -9.01 -22.87 -10.91
CA CYS A 23 -10.36 -22.47 -10.53
C CYS A 23 -10.68 -21.05 -11.00
N VAL A 24 -9.74 -20.11 -10.85
CA VAL A 24 -9.89 -18.74 -11.34
C VAL A 24 -10.04 -18.68 -12.86
N TRP A 25 -9.20 -19.42 -13.60
CA TRP A 25 -9.24 -19.48 -15.06
C TRP A 25 -10.58 -20.02 -15.58
N ASN A 26 -11.10 -21.06 -14.95
CA ASN A 26 -12.40 -21.66 -15.30
C ASN A 26 -13.60 -20.88 -14.73
N ASN A 27 -13.35 -19.77 -14.01
CA ASN A 27 -14.35 -19.01 -13.26
C ASN A 27 -15.20 -19.87 -12.28
N ASN A 28 -14.59 -20.91 -11.71
CA ASN A 28 -15.24 -21.79 -10.73
C ASN A 28 -15.10 -21.21 -9.32
N THR A 29 -15.98 -20.27 -8.99
CA THR A 29 -15.98 -19.55 -7.70
C THR A 29 -16.27 -20.47 -6.49
N ILE A 30 -17.08 -21.52 -6.68
CA ILE A 30 -17.45 -22.45 -5.62
C ILE A 30 -16.24 -23.31 -5.20
N GLU A 31 -15.56 -23.91 -6.18
CA GLU A 31 -14.35 -24.70 -5.92
C GLU A 31 -13.23 -23.82 -5.36
N LEU A 32 -13.08 -22.60 -5.89
CA LEU A 32 -12.12 -21.62 -5.40
C LEU A 32 -12.30 -21.33 -3.90
N ASP A 33 -13.53 -20.99 -3.47
CA ASP A 33 -13.82 -20.70 -2.06
C ASP A 33 -13.60 -21.93 -1.16
N ASN A 34 -13.97 -23.13 -1.63
CA ASN A 34 -13.72 -24.37 -0.90
C ASN A 34 -12.22 -24.65 -0.71
N LEU A 35 -11.41 -24.45 -1.76
CA LEU A 35 -9.96 -24.64 -1.69
C LEU A 35 -9.30 -23.61 -0.78
N LEU A 36 -9.72 -22.34 -0.82
CA LEU A 36 -9.20 -21.30 0.08
C LEU A 36 -9.56 -21.58 1.55
N LYS A 37 -10.78 -22.04 1.83
CA LYS A 37 -11.21 -22.44 3.18
C LYS A 37 -10.41 -23.62 3.73
N SER A 38 -10.01 -24.56 2.87
CA SER A 38 -9.20 -25.71 3.29
C SER A 38 -7.83 -25.30 3.84
N LYS A 39 -7.31 -24.13 3.45
CA LYS A 39 -5.98 -23.60 3.79
C LYS A 39 -4.82 -24.55 3.44
N LEU A 40 -5.08 -25.56 2.61
CA LEU A 40 -4.08 -26.53 2.16
C LEU A 40 -3.14 -25.94 1.10
N TYR A 41 -3.62 -24.94 0.36
CA TYR A 41 -2.92 -24.34 -0.78
C TYR A 41 -2.49 -22.92 -0.48
N ASN A 42 -1.31 -22.55 -0.97
CA ASN A 42 -0.81 -21.18 -0.88
C ASN A 42 -1.59 -20.27 -1.84
N HIS A 43 -2.37 -19.34 -1.28
CA HIS A 43 -3.15 -18.36 -2.05
C HIS A 43 -2.30 -17.25 -2.67
N GLU A 44 -1.02 -17.16 -2.30
CA GLU A 44 -0.01 -16.28 -2.91
C GLU A 44 0.94 -17.02 -3.86
N ALA A 45 0.61 -18.26 -4.24
CA ALA A 45 1.39 -18.98 -5.26
C ALA A 45 1.36 -18.21 -6.59
N VAL A 46 2.48 -18.19 -7.31
CA VAL A 46 2.58 -17.51 -8.60
C VAL A 46 2.54 -18.51 -9.75
N ASP A 47 1.82 -18.16 -10.82
CA ASP A 47 1.80 -18.94 -12.05
C ASP A 47 3.10 -18.73 -12.88
N PRO A 48 3.25 -19.41 -14.04
CA PRO A 48 4.41 -19.20 -14.93
C PRO A 48 4.56 -17.78 -15.48
N HIS A 49 3.56 -16.92 -15.36
CA HIS A 49 3.60 -15.50 -15.72
C HIS A 49 3.87 -14.59 -14.51
N GLY A 50 4.09 -15.18 -13.32
CA GLY A 50 4.33 -14.45 -12.07
C GLY A 50 3.06 -13.92 -11.42
N ARG A 51 1.87 -14.34 -11.87
CA ARG A 51 0.60 -13.84 -11.36
C ARG A 51 0.14 -14.68 -10.18
N THR A 52 -0.28 -14.03 -9.11
CA THR A 52 -1.08 -14.66 -8.05
C THR A 52 -2.46 -15.02 -8.59
N PRO A 53 -3.24 -15.90 -7.91
CA PRO A 53 -4.62 -16.17 -8.29
C PRO A 53 -5.46 -14.88 -8.35
N LEU A 54 -5.15 -13.90 -7.49
CA LEU A 54 -5.80 -12.58 -7.49
C LEU A 54 -5.47 -11.78 -8.75
N LEU A 55 -4.19 -11.66 -9.12
CA LEU A 55 -3.79 -10.98 -10.35
C LEU A 55 -4.40 -11.65 -11.59
N LEU A 56 -4.45 -12.97 -11.62
CA LEU A 56 -5.12 -13.71 -12.70
C LEU A 56 -6.62 -13.39 -12.77
N ALA A 57 -7.31 -13.36 -11.63
CA ALA A 57 -8.74 -13.05 -11.59
C ALA A 57 -9.04 -11.62 -12.08
N ILE A 58 -8.16 -10.67 -11.76
CA ILE A 58 -8.26 -9.28 -12.21
C ILE A 58 -8.01 -9.19 -13.72
N ALA A 59 -6.94 -9.80 -14.23
CA ALA A 59 -6.61 -9.78 -15.65
C ALA A 59 -7.72 -10.41 -16.53
N LEU A 60 -8.48 -11.36 -15.98
CA LEU A 60 -9.63 -11.98 -16.64
C LEU A 60 -10.95 -11.22 -16.43
N GLY A 61 -10.99 -10.21 -15.55
CA GLY A 61 -12.23 -9.51 -15.20
C GLY A 61 -13.23 -10.36 -14.41
N HIS A 62 -12.78 -11.41 -13.72
CA HIS A 62 -13.64 -12.30 -12.93
C HIS A 62 -13.95 -11.69 -11.56
N THR A 63 -14.81 -10.69 -11.52
CA THR A 63 -15.11 -9.87 -10.32
C THR A 63 -15.55 -10.69 -9.10
N ASP A 64 -16.30 -11.78 -9.28
CA ASP A 64 -16.71 -12.65 -8.17
C ASP A 64 -15.54 -13.44 -7.57
N ALA A 65 -14.64 -13.94 -8.43
CA ALA A 65 -13.41 -14.60 -7.98
C ALA A 65 -12.50 -13.61 -7.23
N VAL A 66 -12.42 -12.36 -7.69
CA VAL A 66 -11.68 -11.28 -7.02
C VAL A 66 -12.24 -11.03 -5.61
N LYS A 67 -13.57 -10.90 -5.47
CA LYS A 67 -14.21 -10.71 -4.16
C LYS A 67 -13.89 -11.85 -3.19
N ILE A 68 -13.96 -13.10 -3.67
CA ILE A 68 -13.63 -14.28 -2.85
C ILE A 68 -12.17 -14.24 -2.38
N LEU A 69 -11.23 -13.98 -3.30
CA LEU A 69 -9.80 -13.92 -2.98
C LEU A 69 -9.48 -12.79 -1.99
N LEU A 70 -10.05 -11.61 -2.18
CA LEU A 70 -9.88 -10.47 -1.26
C LEU A 70 -10.48 -10.75 0.12
N ASN A 71 -11.62 -11.45 0.20
CA ASN A 71 -12.21 -11.87 1.49
C ASN A 71 -11.30 -12.86 2.26
N HIS A 72 -10.53 -13.67 1.55
CA HIS A 72 -9.51 -14.55 2.14
C HIS A 72 -8.17 -13.84 2.43
N LYS A 73 -8.15 -12.51 2.36
CA LYS A 73 -6.98 -11.65 2.66
C LYS A 73 -5.78 -11.88 1.74
N CYS A 74 -6.02 -12.25 0.49
CA CYS A 74 -4.93 -12.31 -0.51
C CYS A 74 -4.29 -10.92 -0.70
N ASP A 75 -2.99 -10.89 -0.94
CA ASP A 75 -2.20 -9.67 -1.06
C ASP A 75 -2.50 -8.94 -2.38
N ALA A 76 -3.05 -7.73 -2.27
CA ALA A 76 -3.33 -6.87 -3.42
C ALA A 76 -2.13 -6.03 -3.87
N SER A 77 -0.97 -6.18 -3.22
CA SER A 77 0.28 -5.48 -3.55
C SER A 77 1.20 -6.25 -4.48
N ALA A 78 0.91 -7.54 -4.73
CA ALA A 78 1.68 -8.38 -5.63
C ALA A 78 1.74 -7.81 -7.05
N THR A 79 2.84 -8.09 -7.74
CA THR A 79 3.07 -7.71 -9.14
C THR A 79 3.36 -8.93 -9.99
N ASP A 80 2.98 -8.88 -11.27
CA ASP A 80 3.33 -9.91 -12.24
C ASP A 80 4.82 -9.84 -12.67
N LYS A 81 5.24 -10.70 -13.61
CA LYS A 81 6.61 -10.68 -14.16
C LYS A 81 7.00 -9.39 -14.89
N GLN A 82 6.01 -8.65 -15.39
CA GLN A 82 6.24 -7.37 -16.07
C GLN A 82 6.25 -6.19 -15.09
N GLY A 83 6.00 -6.44 -13.80
CA GLY A 83 5.95 -5.41 -12.76
C GLY A 83 4.59 -4.70 -12.64
N TRP A 84 3.55 -5.21 -13.31
CA TRP A 84 2.20 -4.67 -13.22
C TRP A 84 1.55 -5.11 -11.91
N ASN A 85 0.99 -4.14 -11.19
CA ASN A 85 0.25 -4.40 -9.96
C ASN A 85 -1.25 -4.57 -10.22
N ALA A 86 -1.98 -5.07 -9.21
CA ALA A 86 -3.42 -5.30 -9.27
C ALA A 86 -4.24 -4.08 -9.72
N THR A 87 -3.85 -2.86 -9.30
CA THR A 87 -4.54 -1.64 -9.71
C THR A 87 -4.32 -1.28 -11.17
N GLN A 88 -3.10 -1.49 -11.69
CA GLN A 88 -2.78 -1.21 -13.09
C GLN A 88 -3.45 -2.23 -14.02
N GLU A 89 -3.48 -3.51 -13.62
CA GLU A 89 -4.23 -4.56 -14.32
C GLU A 89 -5.73 -4.25 -14.38
N ALA A 90 -6.32 -3.81 -13.26
CA ALA A 90 -7.74 -3.45 -13.21
C ALA A 90 -8.09 -2.22 -14.06
N VAL A 91 -7.17 -1.29 -14.27
CA VAL A 91 -7.38 -0.20 -15.23
C VAL A 91 -7.48 -0.76 -16.66
N GLY A 92 -6.71 -1.80 -16.98
CA GLY A 92 -6.73 -2.46 -18.28
C GLY A 92 -8.04 -3.16 -18.63
N THR A 93 -8.82 -3.58 -17.62
CA THR A 93 -10.13 -4.23 -17.85
C THR A 93 -11.23 -3.25 -18.25
N GLY A 94 -11.07 -1.96 -17.94
CA GLY A 94 -12.08 -0.93 -18.16
C GLY A 94 -13.29 -1.02 -17.21
N ASP A 95 -13.24 -1.84 -16.16
CA ASP A 95 -14.31 -1.99 -15.17
C ASP A 95 -14.07 -1.07 -13.95
N PRO A 96 -14.83 0.03 -13.81
CA PRO A 96 -14.67 0.95 -12.69
C PRO A 96 -15.07 0.34 -11.34
N GLU A 97 -16.01 -0.62 -11.32
CA GLU A 97 -16.43 -1.29 -10.09
C GLU A 97 -15.29 -2.17 -9.58
N LEU A 98 -14.68 -2.97 -10.46
CA LEU A 98 -13.50 -3.78 -10.12
C LEU A 98 -12.34 -2.90 -9.61
N LEU A 99 -12.07 -1.79 -10.30
CA LEU A 99 -11.01 -0.87 -9.89
C LEU A 99 -11.26 -0.29 -8.49
N SER A 100 -12.48 0.17 -8.22
CA SER A 100 -12.85 0.72 -6.92
C SER A 100 -12.72 -0.31 -5.79
N LEU A 101 -13.14 -1.55 -6.04
CA LEU A 101 -13.01 -2.66 -5.10
C LEU A 101 -11.54 -2.90 -4.71
N ILE A 102 -10.64 -2.95 -5.70
CA ILE A 102 -9.21 -3.22 -5.46
C ILE A 102 -8.55 -2.08 -4.70
N ILE A 103 -8.85 -0.82 -5.07
CA ILE A 103 -8.34 0.37 -4.37
C ILE A 103 -8.75 0.32 -2.90
N GLN A 104 -10.03 0.11 -2.63
CA GLN A 104 -10.56 0.06 -1.26
C GLN A 104 -9.89 -1.04 -0.42
N HIS A 105 -9.75 -2.25 -0.97
CA HIS A 105 -9.11 -3.36 -0.26
C HIS A 105 -7.61 -3.12 -0.03
N ARG A 106 -6.90 -2.56 -1.02
CA ARG A 106 -5.47 -2.24 -0.91
C ARG A 106 -5.22 -1.16 0.14
N GLU A 107 -6.03 -0.09 0.16
CA GLU A 107 -5.94 0.95 1.19
C GLU A 107 -6.18 0.37 2.59
N HIS A 108 -7.14 -0.52 2.74
CA HIS A 108 -7.40 -1.20 4.00
C HIS A 108 -6.22 -2.10 4.45
N GLN A 109 -5.60 -2.84 3.53
CA GLN A 109 -4.40 -3.63 3.81
C GLN A 109 -3.22 -2.74 4.22
N GLN A 110 -2.98 -1.64 3.49
CA GLN A 110 -1.93 -0.68 3.83
C GLN A 110 -2.18 0.00 5.17
N PHE A 111 -3.42 0.37 5.46
CA PHE A 111 -3.78 0.94 6.76
C PHE A 111 -3.49 -0.06 7.88
N THR A 112 -3.92 -1.31 7.72
CA THR A 112 -3.67 -2.38 8.71
C THR A 112 -2.17 -2.58 8.97
N LEU A 113 -1.35 -2.62 7.92
CA LEU A 113 0.11 -2.72 8.02
C LEU A 113 0.72 -1.51 8.73
N LYS A 114 0.28 -0.30 8.37
CA LYS A 114 0.75 0.95 8.98
C LYS A 114 0.28 1.09 10.44
N SER A 115 -0.90 0.61 10.80
CA SER A 115 -1.40 0.61 12.19
C SER A 115 -0.55 -0.25 13.11
N GLY A 116 0.01 -1.37 12.60
CA GLY A 116 1.02 -2.15 13.32
C GLY A 116 2.26 -1.31 13.62
N GLY A 117 2.80 -0.64 12.60
CA GLY A 117 3.94 0.27 12.75
C GLY A 117 3.65 1.46 13.66
N ILE A 118 2.42 1.99 13.69
CA ILE A 118 2.04 3.06 14.63
C ILE A 118 2.16 2.57 16.07
N THR A 119 1.80 1.32 16.36
CA THR A 119 1.91 0.77 17.72
C THR A 119 3.37 0.69 18.15
N GLU A 120 4.24 0.15 17.29
CA GLU A 120 5.68 0.09 17.53
C GLU A 120 6.31 1.48 17.69
N ILE A 121 5.93 2.44 16.85
CA ILE A 121 6.38 3.83 16.96
C ILE A 121 5.92 4.48 18.27
N LEU A 122 4.68 4.21 18.71
CA LEU A 122 4.18 4.72 19.99
C LEU A 122 4.97 4.16 21.18
N GLU A 123 5.28 2.87 21.15
CA GLU A 123 6.12 2.22 22.17
C GLU A 123 7.54 2.82 22.19
N LEU A 124 8.17 2.96 21.01
CA LEU A 124 9.50 3.59 20.90
C LEU A 124 9.50 5.05 21.36
N LEU A 125 8.43 5.82 21.07
CA LEU A 125 8.30 7.19 21.57
C LEU A 125 8.10 7.21 23.08
N GLU A 126 7.37 6.26 23.66
CA GLU A 126 7.18 6.16 25.10
C GLU A 126 8.48 5.79 25.84
N GLU A 127 9.29 4.90 25.27
CA GLU A 127 10.60 4.50 25.82
C GLU A 127 11.69 5.56 25.68
N ALA A 128 11.66 6.36 24.60
CA ALA A 128 12.65 7.40 24.38
C ALA A 128 12.57 8.48 25.48
N ASP A 129 13.68 9.13 25.81
CA ASP A 129 13.65 10.29 26.70
C ASP A 129 12.94 11.48 26.04
N ASP A 130 12.41 12.37 26.86
CA ASP A 130 11.80 13.62 26.39
C ASP A 130 12.87 14.57 25.85
N PHE A 131 12.62 15.17 24.68
CA PHE A 131 13.62 15.99 24.02
C PHE A 131 13.01 17.18 23.26
N TYR A 132 13.88 18.14 22.98
CA TYR A 132 13.64 19.25 22.08
C TYR A 132 14.70 19.29 20.99
N VAL A 133 14.28 19.44 19.74
CA VAL A 133 15.17 19.63 18.59
C VAL A 133 14.70 20.82 17.77
N GLU A 134 15.64 21.69 17.41
CA GLU A 134 15.42 22.77 16.43
C GLU A 134 16.33 22.55 15.23
N MET A 135 15.74 22.48 14.04
CA MET A 135 16.45 22.32 12.77
C MET A 135 16.16 23.52 11.90
N LYS A 136 17.20 24.06 11.27
CA LYS A 136 17.08 25.13 10.28
C LYS A 136 17.64 24.63 8.96
N TRP A 137 16.82 24.73 7.93
CA TRP A 137 17.14 24.31 6.58
C TRP A 137 17.26 25.53 5.70
N GLU A 138 18.39 25.65 5.01
CA GLU A 138 18.61 26.65 3.98
C GLU A 138 19.01 25.91 2.70
N PHE A 139 18.13 25.96 1.71
CA PHE A 139 18.40 25.33 0.43
C PHE A 139 19.10 26.33 -0.48
N LEU A 140 20.09 25.87 -1.24
CA LEU A 140 20.82 26.69 -2.22
C LEU A 140 20.74 26.05 -3.60
N SER A 141 20.74 26.88 -4.64
CA SER A 141 20.80 26.45 -6.04
C SER A 141 22.10 26.89 -6.68
N TRP A 142 22.70 26.00 -7.47
CA TRP A 142 23.87 26.26 -8.31
C TRP A 142 23.56 27.15 -9.52
N VAL A 143 22.26 27.30 -9.86
CA VAL A 143 21.82 28.16 -10.97
C VAL A 143 21.77 29.62 -10.49
N PRO A 144 22.43 30.57 -11.18
CA PRO A 144 22.36 31.99 -10.86
C PRO A 144 20.92 32.50 -10.77
N LEU A 145 20.62 33.37 -9.80
CA LEU A 145 19.30 33.95 -9.51
C LEU A 145 18.22 32.99 -8.95
N VAL A 146 18.41 31.67 -9.05
CA VAL A 146 17.47 30.66 -8.50
C VAL A 146 17.61 30.51 -6.98
N SER A 147 18.75 30.90 -6.40
CA SER A 147 18.97 30.89 -4.94
C SER A 147 17.95 31.71 -4.15
N ARG A 148 17.41 32.80 -4.73
CA ARG A 148 16.32 33.59 -4.13
C ARG A 148 14.95 32.89 -4.11
N MET A 149 14.80 31.83 -4.89
CA MET A 149 13.60 30.99 -4.94
C MET A 149 13.74 29.71 -4.13
N CYS A 150 14.89 29.47 -3.49
CA CYS A 150 15.05 28.32 -2.62
C CYS A 150 14.31 28.52 -1.29
N PRO A 151 13.62 27.50 -0.77
CA PRO A 151 12.96 27.61 0.52
C PRO A 151 14.01 27.72 1.64
N SER A 152 13.59 28.29 2.75
CA SER A 152 14.26 28.10 4.03
C SER A 152 13.18 27.73 5.02
N ASP A 153 13.41 26.72 5.85
CA ASP A 153 12.43 26.30 6.85
C ASP A 153 13.08 26.06 8.20
N SER A 154 12.37 26.40 9.27
CA SER A 154 12.75 26.04 10.63
C SER A 154 11.73 25.07 11.18
N TYR A 155 12.20 23.89 11.59
CA TYR A 155 11.42 22.90 12.32
C TYR A 155 11.77 22.97 13.79
N LYS A 156 10.75 23.00 14.65
CA LYS A 156 10.90 22.83 16.08
C LYS A 156 10.10 21.61 16.51
N ILE A 157 10.77 20.65 17.13
CA ILE A 157 10.21 19.37 17.51
C ILE A 157 10.31 19.25 19.02
N TRP A 158 9.17 19.00 19.67
CA TRP A 158 9.09 18.65 21.08
C TRP A 158 8.50 17.26 21.19
N LYS A 159 9.16 16.41 21.96
CA LYS A 159 8.65 15.09 22.29
C LYS A 159 8.43 15.02 23.80
N SER A 160 7.27 14.54 24.21
CA SER A 160 6.99 14.20 25.61
C SER A 160 6.14 12.93 25.72
N GLY A 161 6.68 11.89 26.36
CA GLY A 161 6.11 10.54 26.33
C GLY A 161 5.78 10.10 24.89
N ALA A 162 4.61 9.51 24.68
CA ALA A 162 4.13 9.12 23.34
C ALA A 162 3.61 10.29 22.48
N SER A 163 3.78 11.54 22.89
CA SER A 163 3.30 12.73 22.15
C SER A 163 4.45 13.50 21.51
N VAL A 164 4.23 13.96 20.28
CA VAL A 164 5.20 14.75 19.51
C VAL A 164 4.49 15.98 18.96
N ARG A 165 5.11 17.15 19.11
CA ARG A 165 4.71 18.39 18.45
C ARG A 165 5.80 18.80 17.47
N VAL A 166 5.41 19.16 16.26
CA VAL A 166 6.29 19.66 15.21
C VAL A 166 5.74 20.99 14.70
N ASP A 167 6.48 22.06 14.90
CA ASP A 167 6.17 23.37 14.32
C ASP A 167 7.08 23.61 13.12
N THR A 168 6.52 24.08 12.00
CA THR A 168 7.22 24.46 10.76
C THR A 168 6.80 25.85 10.32
N THR A 169 7.69 26.54 9.61
CA THR A 169 7.45 27.86 9.03
C THR A 169 7.07 27.81 7.54
N LEU A 170 7.17 26.64 6.93
CA LEU A 170 6.81 26.43 5.53
C LEU A 170 5.36 25.91 5.45
N ALA A 171 4.45 26.79 5.03
CA ALA A 171 3.04 26.47 4.93
C ALA A 171 2.69 25.73 3.63
N GLY A 172 3.44 25.92 2.54
CA GLY A 172 3.20 25.23 1.29
C GLY A 172 3.92 25.85 0.09
N PHE A 173 3.55 25.40 -1.10
CA PHE A 173 4.05 25.93 -2.37
C PHE A 173 2.88 26.14 -3.32
N ASP A 174 2.69 27.38 -3.77
CA ASP A 174 1.61 27.73 -4.68
C ASP A 174 2.06 28.83 -5.65
N HIS A 175 1.55 28.78 -6.89
CA HIS A 175 1.89 29.71 -7.96
C HIS A 175 3.40 30.03 -8.08
N MET A 176 4.25 28.98 -8.03
CA MET A 176 5.72 29.10 -8.08
C MET A 176 6.35 29.91 -6.92
N SER A 177 5.64 30.04 -5.80
CA SER A 177 6.09 30.78 -4.62
C SER A 177 5.92 29.96 -3.33
N TRP A 178 6.89 30.08 -2.43
CA TRP A 178 6.83 29.45 -1.12
C TRP A 178 5.90 30.24 -0.18
N GLN A 179 4.87 29.56 0.30
CA GLN A 179 3.97 30.12 1.30
C GLN A 179 4.61 29.92 2.67
N ARG A 180 4.92 31.04 3.35
CA ARG A 180 5.44 31.03 4.72
C ARG A 180 4.31 31.22 5.71
N GLY A 181 4.31 30.44 6.78
CA GLY A 181 3.32 30.50 7.84
C GLY A 181 3.66 29.49 8.92
N ASN A 182 3.24 29.79 10.15
CA ASN A 182 3.45 28.89 11.27
C ASN A 182 2.38 27.79 11.20
N LYS A 183 2.79 26.55 10.97
CA LYS A 183 1.92 25.38 11.10
C LYS A 183 2.43 24.51 12.24
N SER A 184 1.53 24.05 13.09
CA SER A 184 1.85 23.14 14.19
C SER A 184 1.16 21.80 13.97
N PHE A 185 1.93 20.74 13.87
CA PHE A 185 1.46 19.36 13.83
C PHE A 185 1.59 18.78 15.23
N ILE A 186 0.48 18.36 15.82
CA ILE A 186 0.47 17.74 17.15
C ILE A 186 0.03 16.30 17.00
N PHE A 187 0.92 15.39 17.33
CA PHE A 187 0.71 13.96 17.43
C PHE A 187 0.54 13.62 18.90
N LYS A 188 -0.66 13.18 19.29
CA LYS A 188 -0.93 12.70 20.65
C LYS A 188 -1.07 11.18 20.64
N GLY A 189 -0.11 10.49 21.24
CA GLY A 189 -0.23 9.08 21.57
C GLY A 189 -1.08 8.90 22.83
N GLY A 190 -2.11 8.06 22.74
CA GLY A 190 -2.94 7.67 23.88
C GLY A 190 -3.40 6.22 23.72
N GLY A 191 -2.78 5.30 24.45
CA GLY A 191 -2.99 3.85 24.24
C GLY A 191 -2.48 3.41 22.86
N LYS A 192 -3.21 2.52 22.17
CA LYS A 192 -2.85 2.01 20.82
C LYS A 192 -3.29 2.93 19.67
N SER A 193 -3.51 4.21 19.93
CA SER A 193 -4.03 5.17 18.95
C SER A 193 -3.18 6.44 18.92
N LEU A 194 -2.97 6.95 17.72
CA LEU A 194 -2.28 8.22 17.45
C LEU A 194 -3.29 9.20 16.85
N HIS A 195 -3.48 10.35 17.50
CA HIS A 195 -4.31 11.43 16.99
C HIS A 195 -3.44 12.55 16.43
N VAL A 196 -3.77 13.04 15.23
CA VAL A 196 -3.03 14.12 14.57
C VAL A 196 -3.90 15.37 14.50
N PHE A 197 -3.37 16.49 14.97
CA PHE A 197 -3.98 17.82 14.87
C PHE A 197 -3.07 18.73 14.05
N ILE A 198 -3.66 19.54 13.17
CA ILE A 198 -2.96 20.56 12.39
C ILE A 198 -3.56 21.90 12.81
N LEU A 199 -2.72 22.78 13.35
CA LEU A 199 -3.07 24.12 13.81
C LEU A 199 -2.31 25.19 13.01
#